data_AF-A0A965LWQ8-F1
#
_entry.id   AF-A0A965LWQ8-F1
#
_cell.length_a   1.000
_cell.length_b   1.000
_cell.length_c   1.000
_cell.angle_alpha   90.00
_cell.angle_beta   90.00
_cell.angle_gamma   90.00
#
_symmetry.space_group_name_H-M   'P 1'
#
loop_
_entity.id
_entity.type
_entity.pdbx_description
1 polymer ?
#
loop_
_entity_poly.entity_id
_entity_poly.type
_entity_poly.pdbx_seq_one_letter_code
_entity_poly.pdbx_strand_id
1 'polypeptide(L)'
;MSAQQLQVAEPRPARVRISLIDRLRGRDPAVAPWLFLAPFLLLFAVFGVYPIAFSFYMSLHDWDPVQGLASARFVGLDNYLFVLADEWFHQSLISTAWLAVASGVPQHLVAI
;
A
#
# COMPACT_ATOMS: atom_id res chain seq x y z
N MET A 1 -29.37 77.22 4.95
CA MET A 1 -27.92 77.09 4.67
C MET A 1 -27.27 76.57 5.94
N SER A 2 -27.44 75.32 6.38
CA SER A 2 -27.32 74.01 5.72
C SER A 2 -25.88 73.64 5.37
N ALA A 3 -25.07 73.29 6.38
CA ALA A 3 -23.92 72.38 6.27
C ALA A 3 -23.27 72.17 7.65
N GLN A 4 -23.97 71.47 8.55
CA GLN A 4 -23.26 70.72 9.59
C GLN A 4 -22.47 69.63 8.86
N GLN A 5 -21.17 69.81 8.81
CA GLN A 5 -20.23 68.85 8.27
C GLN A 5 -20.41 67.53 9.02
N LEU A 6 -21.02 66.55 8.36
CA LEU A 6 -20.97 65.15 8.74
C LEU A 6 -19.50 64.74 8.69
N GLN A 7 -18.86 64.78 9.85
CA GLN A 7 -17.54 64.22 10.06
C GLN A 7 -17.70 62.70 9.96
N VAL A 8 -17.64 62.20 8.73
CA VAL A 8 -17.61 60.77 8.42
C VAL A 8 -16.34 60.24 9.07
N ALA A 9 -16.50 59.57 10.22
CA ALA A 9 -15.41 58.91 10.90
C ALA A 9 -14.81 57.89 9.93
N GLU A 10 -13.61 58.16 9.43
CA GLU A 10 -12.93 57.21 8.57
C GLU A 10 -12.75 55.89 9.34
N PRO A 11 -13.13 54.75 8.75
CA PRO A 11 -12.94 53.47 9.39
C PRO A 11 -11.43 53.28 9.61
N ARG A 12 -11.03 53.30 10.88
CA ARG A 12 -9.65 53.04 11.32
C ARG A 12 -9.23 51.70 10.69
N PRO A 13 -8.16 51.64 9.87
CA PRO A 13 -7.73 50.39 9.28
C PRO A 13 -7.43 49.42 10.43
N ALA A 14 -8.19 48.32 10.48
CA ALA A 14 -7.98 47.27 11.45
C ALA A 14 -6.54 46.79 11.25
N ARG A 15 -5.66 47.07 12.23
CA ARG A 15 -4.29 46.57 12.20
C ARG A 15 -4.39 45.06 12.15
N VAL A 16 -3.98 44.49 11.03
CA VAL A 16 -3.76 43.05 10.89
C VAL A 16 -2.77 42.69 11.99
N ARG A 17 -3.28 42.18 13.11
CA ARG A 17 -2.45 41.59 14.15
C ARG A 17 -1.93 40.31 13.56
N ILE A 18 -0.83 40.41 12.82
CA ILE A 18 -0.07 39.26 12.35
C ILE A 18 0.20 38.44 13.61
N SER A 19 -0.47 37.29 13.71
CA SER A 19 -0.52 36.57 14.96
C SER A 19 0.90 36.04 15.20
N LEU A 20 1.47 36.38 16.35
CA LEU A 20 2.75 35.81 16.80
C LEU A 20 2.70 34.28 16.82
N ILE A 21 1.47 33.74 16.92
CA ILE A 21 1.11 32.33 16.92
C ILE A 21 1.46 31.65 15.58
N ASP A 22 1.33 32.35 14.44
CA ASP A 22 1.71 31.81 13.12
C ASP A 22 3.23 31.54 13.02
N ARG A 23 4.03 32.34 13.73
CA ARG A 23 5.50 32.16 13.79
C ARG A 23 5.95 31.05 14.74
N LEU A 24 5.10 30.63 15.67
CA LEU A 24 5.37 29.55 16.62
C LEU A 24 5.06 28.15 16.04
N ARG A 25 4.49 28.06 14.84
CA ARG A 25 4.20 26.80 14.14
C ARG A 25 5.45 26.22 13.46
N GLY A 26 6.56 26.14 14.21
CA GLY A 26 7.86 25.63 13.78
C GLY A 26 7.98 24.10 13.79
N ARG A 27 6.99 23.38 13.25
CA ARG A 27 7.16 21.96 12.89
C ARG A 27 6.98 21.85 11.39
N ASP A 28 7.98 21.30 10.70
CA ASP A 28 7.87 20.96 9.28
C ASP A 28 6.56 20.18 9.07
N PRO A 29 5.59 20.74 8.33
CA PRO A 29 4.29 20.09 8.11
C PRO A 29 4.43 18.74 7.40
N ALA A 30 5.60 18.47 6.81
CA ALA A 30 5.87 17.29 6.00
C ALA A 30 5.98 15.99 6.80
N VAL A 31 6.35 16.01 8.08
CA VAL A 31 6.63 14.77 8.85
C VAL A 31 5.36 14.17 9.47
N ALA A 32 4.38 15.01 9.81
CA ALA A 32 3.16 14.57 10.49
C ALA A 32 2.37 13.50 9.70
N PRO A 33 2.14 13.62 8.37
CA PRO A 33 1.45 12.58 7.60
C PRO A 33 2.14 11.22 7.64
N TRP A 34 3.47 11.18 7.58
CA TRP A 34 4.23 9.92 7.61
C TRP A 34 4.15 9.23 8.97
N LEU A 35 4.13 9.99 10.08
CA LEU A 35 3.95 9.44 11.42
C LEU A 35 2.59 8.76 11.61
N PHE A 36 1.52 9.33 11.04
CA PHE A 36 0.20 8.70 11.08
C PHE A 36 0.10 7.46 10.19
N LEU A 37 0.85 7.42 9.09
CA LEU A 37 0.89 6.29 8.16
C LEU A 37 1.83 5.16 8.63
N ALA A 38 2.86 5.49 9.41
CA ALA A 38 3.87 4.57 9.91
C ALA A 38 3.32 3.28 10.55
N PRO A 39 2.31 3.29 11.46
CA PRO A 39 1.82 2.05 12.06
C PRO A 39 1.19 1.11 11.03
N PHE A 40 0.46 1.65 10.06
CA PHE A 40 -0.08 0.85 8.95
C PHE A 40 1.05 0.28 8.09
N LEU A 41 2.03 1.12 7.68
CA LEU A 41 3.13 0.68 6.83
C LEU A 41 3.99 -0.39 7.51
N LEU A 42 4.22 -0.27 8.81
CA LEU A 42 4.98 -1.26 9.57
C LEU A 42 4.23 -2.61 9.60
N LEU A 43 2.94 -2.60 9.90
CA LEU A 43 2.13 -3.81 9.87
C LEU A 43 2.05 -4.40 8.46
N PHE A 44 1.83 -3.58 7.45
CA PHE A 44 1.80 -4.02 6.05
C PHE A 44 3.15 -4.59 5.60
N ALA A 45 4.27 -3.99 6.01
CA ALA A 45 5.60 -4.51 5.68
C ALA A 45 5.84 -5.87 6.33
N VAL A 46 5.49 -6.04 7.61
CA VAL A 46 5.74 -7.27 8.38
C VAL A 46 4.78 -8.41 7.99
N PHE A 47 3.50 -8.10 7.76
CA PHE A 47 2.47 -9.12 7.53
C PHE A 47 2.00 -9.22 6.08
N GLY A 48 2.26 -8.21 5.25
CA GLY A 48 1.95 -8.23 3.83
C GLY A 48 3.19 -8.50 2.99
N VAL A 49 4.19 -7.60 3.06
CA VAL A 49 5.36 -7.65 2.16
C VAL A 49 6.32 -8.77 2.52
N TYR A 50 6.67 -8.89 3.80
CA TYR A 50 7.63 -9.89 4.28
C TYR A 50 7.27 -11.33 3.90
N PRO A 51 6.05 -11.86 4.14
CA PRO A 51 5.75 -13.25 3.77
C PRO A 51 5.82 -13.48 2.26
N ILE A 52 5.43 -12.52 1.43
CA ILE A 52 5.54 -12.63 -0.03
C ILE A 52 7.01 -12.68 -0.45
N ALA A 53 7.83 -11.76 0.07
CA ALA A 53 9.26 -11.73 -0.21
C ALA A 53 9.97 -13.01 0.27
N PHE A 54 9.59 -13.51 1.44
CA PHE A 54 10.11 -14.76 1.99
C PHE A 54 9.69 -15.96 1.13
N SER A 55 8.42 -16.08 0.72
CA SER A 55 7.96 -17.13 -0.19
C SER A 55 8.67 -17.09 -1.54
N PHE A 56 8.92 -15.90 -2.09
CA PHE A 56 9.70 -15.74 -3.32
C PHE A 56 11.18 -16.12 -3.13
N TYR A 57 11.79 -15.76 -2.00
CA TYR A 57 13.16 -16.20 -1.69
C TYR A 57 13.21 -17.73 -1.58
N MET A 58 12.24 -18.33 -0.89
CA MET A 58 12.17 -19.77 -0.69
C MET A 58 11.82 -20.55 -1.95
N SER A 59 11.12 -19.98 -2.94
CA SER A 59 10.87 -20.68 -4.20
C SER A 59 12.14 -20.92 -5.01
N LEU A 60 13.19 -20.15 -4.76
CA LEU A 60 14.54 -20.35 -5.33
C LEU A 60 15.41 -21.34 -4.53
N HIS A 61 14.88 -21.90 -3.45
CA HIS A 61 15.55 -22.84 -2.58
C HIS A 61 14.83 -24.19 -2.57
N ASP A 62 15.61 -25.26 -2.49
CA ASP A 62 15.15 -26.59 -2.14
C ASP A 62 15.16 -26.67 -0.61
N TRP A 63 13.99 -26.75 0.00
CA TRP A 63 13.81 -26.62 1.45
C TRP A 63 12.83 -27.66 1.99
N ASP A 64 13.29 -28.39 3.01
CA ASP A 64 12.46 -29.24 3.84
C ASP A 64 12.15 -28.52 5.16
N PRO A 65 10.90 -28.05 5.37
CA PRO A 65 10.50 -27.35 6.60
C PRO A 65 10.66 -28.19 7.87
N VAL A 66 10.61 -29.53 7.77
CA VAL A 66 10.77 -30.44 8.92
C VAL A 66 12.20 -30.38 9.46
N GLN A 67 13.17 -30.16 8.59
CA GLN A 67 14.59 -30.05 8.94
C GLN A 67 14.99 -28.61 9.35
N GLY A 68 14.04 -27.67 9.33
CA GLY A 68 14.27 -26.26 9.69
C GLY A 68 14.98 -25.45 8.59
N LEU A 69 15.23 -24.17 8.83
CA LEU A 69 15.77 -23.25 7.80
C LEU A 69 17.21 -23.58 7.37
N ALA A 70 17.97 -24.34 8.17
CA ALA A 70 19.33 -24.71 7.83
C ALA A 70 19.43 -25.72 6.67
N SER A 71 18.33 -26.41 6.35
CA SER A 71 18.26 -27.33 5.21
C SER A 71 18.03 -26.61 3.87
N ALA A 72 17.67 -25.31 3.89
CA ALA A 72 17.36 -24.55 2.69
C ALA A 72 18.60 -24.39 1.82
N ARG A 73 18.63 -25.09 0.68
CA ARG A 73 19.71 -25.04 -0.30
C ARG A 73 19.29 -24.18 -1.48
N PHE A 74 20.09 -23.18 -1.85
CA PHE A 74 19.81 -22.38 -3.04
C PHE A 74 19.98 -23.22 -4.30
N VAL A 75 18.91 -23.33 -5.11
CA VAL A 75 18.87 -24.08 -6.37
C VAL A 75 18.46 -23.20 -7.56
N GLY A 76 18.28 -21.90 -7.36
CA GLY A 76 17.93 -20.97 -8.41
C GLY A 76 16.57 -21.30 -9.04
N LEU A 77 16.53 -21.55 -10.34
CA LEU A 77 15.28 -21.80 -11.08
C LEU A 77 14.91 -23.27 -11.23
N ASP A 78 15.70 -24.19 -10.66
CA ASP A 78 15.49 -25.64 -10.85
C ASP A 78 14.09 -26.09 -10.41
N ASN A 79 13.57 -25.55 -9.31
CA ASN A 79 12.20 -25.81 -8.84
C ASN A 79 11.14 -25.44 -9.89
N TYR A 80 11.33 -24.32 -10.60
CA TYR A 80 10.41 -23.88 -11.63
C TYR A 80 10.48 -24.79 -12.86
N LEU A 81 11.68 -25.15 -13.30
CA LEU A 81 11.88 -26.08 -14.42
C LEU A 81 11.28 -27.46 -14.11
N PHE A 82 11.45 -27.93 -12.88
CA PHE A 82 10.87 -29.19 -12.41
C PHE A 82 9.33 -29.18 -12.53
N VAL A 83 8.67 -28.16 -11.98
CA VAL A 83 7.20 -28.04 -12.03
C VAL A 83 6.69 -27.83 -13.45
N LEU A 84 7.41 -27.07 -14.28
CA LEU A 84 7.04 -26.84 -15.68
C LEU A 84 7.15 -28.11 -16.54
N ALA A 85 7.94 -29.11 -16.13
CA ALA A 85 8.03 -30.40 -16.79
C ALA A 85 7.03 -31.44 -16.23
N ASP A 86 6.28 -31.11 -15.17
CA ASP A 86 5.37 -32.04 -14.50
C ASP A 86 3.97 -32.05 -15.14
N GLU A 87 3.59 -33.17 -15.76
CA GLU A 87 2.26 -33.36 -16.35
C GLU A 87 1.11 -33.11 -15.35
N TRP A 88 1.31 -33.47 -14.08
CA TRP A 88 0.26 -33.32 -13.06
C TRP A 88 0.01 -31.85 -12.73
N PHE A 89 1.07 -31.04 -12.76
CA PHE A 89 0.96 -29.59 -12.62
C PHE A 89 0.12 -28.99 -13.75
N HIS A 90 0.38 -29.38 -15.00
CA HIS A 90 -0.35 -28.87 -16.17
C HIS A 90 -1.83 -29.28 -16.13
N GLN A 91 -2.10 -30.54 -15.80
CA GLN A 91 -3.47 -31.03 -15.67
C GLN A 91 -4.24 -30.27 -14.59
N SER A 92 -3.60 -30.00 -13.46
CA SER A 92 -4.18 -29.22 -12.37
C SER A 92 -4.44 -27.77 -12.80
N LEU A 93 -3.49 -27.14 -13.49
CA LEU A 93 -3.61 -25.77 -13.99
C LEU A 93 -4.76 -25.61 -14.98
N ILE A 94 -4.90 -26.55 -15.94
CA ILE A 94 -6.01 -26.57 -16.89
C ILE A 94 -7.34 -26.76 -16.17
N SER A 95 -7.39 -27.64 -15.18
CA SER A 95 -8.60 -27.91 -14.40
C SER A 95 -9.04 -26.67 -13.62
N THR A 96 -8.11 -25.96 -12.99
CA THR A 96 -8.38 -24.68 -12.31
C THR A 96 -8.80 -23.58 -13.28
N ALA A 97 -8.13 -23.47 -14.43
CA ALA A 97 -8.50 -22.49 -15.46
C ALA A 97 -9.91 -22.76 -16.01
N TRP A 98 -10.24 -24.03 -16.26
CA TRP A 98 -11.58 -24.44 -16.67
C TRP A 98 -12.63 -24.05 -15.63
N LEU A 99 -12.38 -24.35 -14.35
CA LEU A 99 -13.28 -23.96 -13.26
C LEU A 99 -13.45 -22.44 -13.17
N ALA A 100 -12.37 -21.68 -13.29
CA ALA A 100 -12.40 -20.22 -13.23
C ALA A 100 -13.22 -19.62 -14.38
N VAL A 101 -13.08 -20.15 -15.60
CA VAL A 101 -13.85 -19.69 -16.77
C VAL A 101 -15.31 -20.13 -16.68
N ALA A 102 -15.54 -21.41 -16.39
CA ALA A 102 -16.88 -21.98 -16.29
C ALA A 102 -17.72 -21.33 -15.17
N SER A 103 -17.09 -20.88 -14.09
CA SER A 103 -17.77 -20.13 -13.02
C SER A 103 -17.81 -18.63 -13.28
N GLY A 104 -16.69 -18.04 -13.70
CA GLY A 104 -16.52 -16.59 -13.81
C GLY A 104 -17.26 -15.97 -14.99
N VAL A 105 -17.32 -16.65 -16.14
CA VAL A 105 -17.97 -16.09 -17.32
C VAL A 105 -19.48 -15.97 -17.13
N PRO A 106 -20.21 -17.00 -16.64
CA PRO A 106 -21.64 -16.87 -16.41
C PRO A 106 -22.02 -15.74 -15.45
N GLN A 107 -21.31 -15.55 -14.34
CA GLN A 107 -21.62 -14.47 -13.40
C GLN A 107 -21.47 -13.07 -14.02
N HIS A 108 -20.48 -12.86 -14.89
CA HIS A 108 -20.32 -11.59 -15.60
C HIS A 108 -21.38 -11.39 -16.69
N LEU A 109 -21.78 -12.47 -17.38
CA LEU A 109 -22.85 -12.42 -18.39
C LEU A 109 -24.25 -12.20 -17.79
N VAL A 110 -24.49 -12.64 -16.56
CA VAL A 110 -25.76 -12.40 -15.85
C VAL A 110 -25.80 -11.00 -15.22
N ALA A 111 -24.65 -10.45 -14.84
CA ALA A 111 -24.56 -9.15 -14.16
C ALA A 111 -24.59 -7.92 -15.10
N ILE A 112 -24.33 -8.12 -16.40
CA ILE A 112 -24.41 -7.10 -17.45
C ILE A 112 -25.79 -7.18 -18.11
#